data_AF-A0A7I8N1S2-F1
#
_entry.id   AF-A0A7I8N1S2-F1
#
_cell.length_a   1.000
_cell.length_b   1.000
_cell.length_c   1.000
_cell.angle_alpha   90.00
_cell.angle_beta   90.00
_cell.angle_gamma   90.00
#
_symmetry.space_group_name_H-M   'P 1'
#
loop_
_entity.id
_entity.type
_entity.pdbx_description
1 polymer ?
#
loop_
_entity_poly.entity_id
_entity_poly.type
_entity_poly.pdbx_seq_one_letter_code
_entity_poly.pdbx_strand_id
1 'polypeptide(L)'
;MNWRYPLKINRLILLFVLSCILLAASIAKADWINLSGAQSAPNIAEIHIEDSHVRVVLEIYVNDIDTFIDLVPEEWLKKAGRQPPPMQKRMQRFSTETLQVLTDDQPPLIADLKLVEPRMRVDRPNPFAGTINPYTGQRVPGPPEDKRVLYAELIYPFTQKPQTITFLPPVDATGTPKAAIGFITYHKGVPVIDFRYLSEAARINLDWDDPWYSRFEKKALQRWQLSGIRTFLYIEPYEVRHETLVRVKDMAAWMDLGLHGADFIEVDEFEPLKKRVGEFLLKNSKVRIDGQSLPPILDRTSFVKYTMARTFFIDQPERLPLNTAMVGVIVTYLTREIPQNVTVDWDLFSDRIQKVPTNAVDPAGPFPSYVTPEDNLLTWTNFLKTYQMPTVAGVTVEDALARVQIPLGSIICIVLLVPVLWILVQRKRDSKRFGVIAGIGAVLIAGSILFLSFSADFHRSSPGSGSGN
;
A
#
# COMPACT_ATOMS: atom_id res chain seq x y z
N MET A 1 55.20 -8.32 -28.92
CA MET A 1 54.10 -7.51 -29.48
C MET A 1 53.22 -7.10 -28.31
N ASN A 2 53.26 -5.82 -27.94
CA ASN A 2 52.56 -5.20 -26.80
C ASN A 2 51.06 -5.47 -26.84
N TRP A 3 50.39 -5.61 -25.69
CA TRP A 3 49.04 -5.10 -25.41
C TRP A 3 48.60 -5.53 -23.99
N ARG A 4 48.87 -4.71 -22.97
CA ARG A 4 48.11 -4.68 -21.70
C ARG A 4 48.19 -3.27 -21.10
N TYR A 5 47.27 -2.39 -21.51
CA TYR A 5 46.97 -1.16 -20.77
C TYR A 5 46.09 -1.53 -19.57
N PRO A 6 46.46 -1.23 -18.31
CA PRO A 6 45.49 -1.25 -17.23
C PRO A 6 44.57 -0.04 -17.38
N LEU A 7 43.26 -0.26 -17.49
CA LEU A 7 42.26 0.80 -17.36
C LEU A 7 42.44 1.46 -16.00
N LYS A 8 43.09 2.63 -15.94
CA LYS A 8 43.03 3.52 -14.78
C LYS A 8 41.65 4.15 -14.76
N ILE A 9 40.69 3.47 -14.14
CA ILE A 9 39.40 4.08 -13.82
C ILE A 9 39.70 5.25 -12.88
N ASN A 10 39.42 6.46 -13.37
CA ASN A 10 39.71 7.69 -12.67
C ASN A 10 38.94 7.69 -11.34
N ARG A 11 39.62 7.92 -10.21
CA ARG A 11 39.01 7.90 -8.87
C ARG A 11 37.81 8.86 -8.78
N LEU A 12 37.82 9.93 -9.58
CA LEU A 12 36.69 10.85 -9.74
C LEU A 12 35.44 10.19 -10.32
N ILE A 13 35.59 9.31 -11.32
CA ILE A 13 34.46 8.61 -11.95
C ILE A 13 33.88 7.59 -10.95
N LEU A 14 34.73 6.91 -10.19
CA LEU A 14 34.29 5.97 -9.15
C LEU A 14 33.52 6.70 -8.02
N LEU A 15 34.03 7.86 -7.56
CA LEU A 15 33.36 8.72 -6.57
C LEU A 15 32.03 9.27 -7.09
N PHE A 16 31.97 9.67 -8.36
CA PHE A 16 30.75 10.15 -9.00
C PHE A 16 29.70 9.04 -9.08
N VAL A 17 30.08 7.83 -9.49
CA VAL A 17 29.16 6.67 -9.53
C VAL A 17 28.70 6.29 -8.12
N LEU A 18 29.59 6.29 -7.12
CA LEU A 18 29.21 6.03 -5.72
C LEU A 18 28.24 7.09 -5.17
N SER A 19 28.46 8.36 -5.51
CA SER A 19 27.58 9.47 -5.13
C SER A 19 26.20 9.36 -5.79
N CYS A 20 26.11 8.99 -7.06
CA CYS A 20 24.84 8.74 -7.73
C CYS A 20 24.07 7.56 -7.11
N ILE A 21 24.77 6.52 -6.64
CA ILE A 21 24.16 5.37 -5.96
C ILE A 21 23.65 5.76 -4.56
N LEU A 22 24.38 6.61 -3.83
CA LEU A 22 23.99 7.09 -2.50
C LEU A 22 22.85 8.13 -2.55
N LEU A 23 22.76 8.92 -3.62
CA LEU A 23 21.66 9.86 -3.87
C LEU A 23 20.39 9.17 -4.41
N ALA A 24 20.51 7.93 -4.89
CA ALA A 24 19.37 7.09 -5.30
C ALA A 24 18.77 6.33 -4.10
N ALA A 25 18.64 6.99 -2.94
CA ALA A 25 17.86 6.46 -1.83
C ALA A 25 16.40 6.37 -2.28
N SER A 26 16.00 5.17 -2.72
CA SER A 26 14.63 4.85 -3.05
C SER A 26 13.74 5.15 -1.84
N ILE A 27 12.75 6.01 -2.05
CA ILE A 27 11.71 6.32 -1.06
C ILE A 27 10.97 5.01 -0.78
N ALA A 28 11.26 4.38 0.36
CA ALA A 28 10.52 3.23 0.82
C ALA A 28 9.11 3.70 1.24
N LYS A 29 8.08 3.24 0.53
CA LYS A 29 6.69 3.41 0.96
C LYS A 29 6.28 2.15 1.71
N ALA A 30 6.05 2.29 3.01
CA ALA A 30 5.53 1.22 3.85
C ALA A 30 3.99 1.16 3.69
N ASP A 31 3.53 0.56 2.60
CA ASP A 31 2.12 0.15 2.44
C ASP A 31 1.99 -1.33 2.86
N TRP A 32 0.81 -1.77 3.31
CA TRP A 32 0.57 -3.20 3.50
C TRP A 32 0.63 -3.92 2.14
N ILE A 33 1.36 -5.04 2.07
CA ILE A 33 1.64 -5.71 0.79
C ILE A 33 1.25 -7.17 0.83
N ASN A 34 0.45 -7.58 -0.15
CA ASN A 34 0.13 -8.98 -0.35
C ASN A 34 1.27 -9.73 -1.07
N LEU A 35 1.83 -10.72 -0.39
CA LEU A 35 2.93 -11.55 -0.85
C LEU A 35 2.52 -12.74 -1.75
N SER A 36 1.22 -12.96 -1.98
CA SER A 36 0.77 -14.07 -2.84
C SER A 36 1.09 -13.86 -4.31
N GLY A 37 1.14 -12.60 -4.77
CA GLY A 37 1.21 -12.25 -6.20
C GLY A 37 -0.08 -12.56 -6.97
N ALA A 38 -1.15 -13.02 -6.31
CA ALA A 38 -2.40 -13.42 -6.98
C ALA A 38 -3.13 -12.26 -7.66
N GLN A 39 -2.89 -11.02 -7.23
CA GLN A 39 -3.38 -9.81 -7.93
C GLN A 39 -2.80 -9.66 -9.36
N SER A 40 -1.72 -10.38 -9.65
CA SER A 40 -1.07 -10.45 -10.96
C SER A 40 -1.47 -11.70 -11.76
N ALA A 41 -2.36 -12.55 -11.25
CA ALA A 41 -2.84 -13.74 -11.95
C ALA A 41 -3.48 -13.37 -13.31
N PRO A 42 -3.33 -14.18 -14.37
CA PRO A 42 -3.94 -13.89 -15.67
C PRO A 42 -5.44 -13.60 -15.58
N ASN A 43 -6.17 -14.41 -14.82
CA ASN A 43 -7.59 -14.22 -14.56
C ASN A 43 -7.82 -13.68 -13.14
N ILE A 44 -8.79 -12.79 -12.97
CA ILE A 44 -9.16 -12.23 -11.66
C ILE A 44 -10.65 -12.44 -11.40
N ALA A 45 -11.00 -12.97 -10.23
CA ALA A 45 -12.37 -13.08 -9.74
C ALA A 45 -12.59 -12.21 -8.49
N GLU A 46 -13.44 -11.22 -8.58
CA GLU A 46 -13.93 -10.45 -7.43
C GLU A 46 -15.32 -10.98 -7.06
N ILE A 47 -15.40 -11.62 -5.89
CA ILE A 47 -16.58 -12.34 -5.43
C ILE A 47 -17.25 -11.51 -4.33
N HIS A 48 -18.52 -11.18 -4.50
CA HIS A 48 -19.32 -10.42 -3.55
C HIS A 48 -20.50 -11.26 -3.08
N ILE A 49 -20.51 -11.60 -1.80
CA ILE A 49 -21.61 -12.31 -1.15
C ILE A 49 -22.56 -11.25 -0.58
N GLU A 50 -23.75 -11.15 -1.17
CA GLU A 50 -24.80 -10.20 -0.83
C GLU A 50 -25.98 -10.93 -0.15
N ASP A 51 -27.01 -10.23 0.31
CA ASP A 51 -28.11 -10.82 1.10
C ASP A 51 -28.93 -11.92 0.38
N SER A 52 -28.90 -11.97 -0.96
CA SER A 52 -29.71 -12.90 -1.77
C SER A 52 -28.96 -13.61 -2.90
N HIS A 53 -27.68 -13.29 -3.09
CA HIS A 53 -26.91 -13.83 -4.21
C HIS A 53 -25.41 -13.69 -3.97
N VAL A 54 -24.63 -14.47 -4.72
CA VAL A 54 -23.21 -14.18 -4.94
C VAL A 54 -23.06 -13.51 -6.29
N ARG A 55 -22.51 -12.30 -6.31
CA ARG A 55 -22.07 -11.63 -7.54
C ARG A 55 -20.61 -11.93 -7.79
N VAL A 56 -20.27 -12.43 -8.98
CA VAL A 56 -18.89 -12.67 -9.38
C VAL A 56 -18.56 -11.77 -10.57
N VAL A 57 -17.53 -10.95 -10.39
CA VAL A 57 -16.92 -10.16 -11.46
C VAL A 57 -15.64 -10.87 -11.90
N LEU A 58 -15.57 -11.24 -13.17
CA LEU A 58 -14.47 -12.04 -13.72
C LEU A 58 -13.76 -11.26 -14.83
N GLU A 59 -12.45 -11.06 -14.68
CA GLU A 59 -11.55 -10.65 -15.77
C GLU A 59 -10.88 -11.91 -16.32
N ILE A 60 -11.25 -12.31 -17.54
CA ILE A 60 -10.69 -13.48 -18.20
C ILE A 60 -9.60 -13.05 -19.18
N TYR A 61 -8.39 -13.56 -19.01
CA TYR A 61 -7.30 -13.28 -19.93
C TYR A 61 -7.59 -13.85 -21.33
N VAL A 62 -7.22 -13.12 -22.38
CA VAL A 62 -7.52 -13.53 -23.77
C VAL A 62 -7.03 -14.94 -24.13
N ASN A 63 -5.91 -15.39 -23.54
CA ASN A 63 -5.37 -16.73 -23.82
C ASN A 63 -6.13 -17.84 -23.08
N ASP A 64 -6.94 -17.50 -22.08
CA ASP A 64 -7.73 -18.45 -21.29
C ASP A 64 -9.20 -18.49 -21.72
N ILE A 65 -9.60 -17.76 -22.77
CA ILE A 65 -11.00 -17.69 -23.26
C ILE A 65 -11.59 -19.07 -23.54
N ASP A 66 -10.82 -20.03 -24.05
CA ASP A 66 -11.32 -21.38 -24.33
C ASP A 66 -11.73 -22.12 -23.04
N THR A 67 -11.08 -21.84 -21.91
CA THR A 67 -11.48 -22.38 -20.59
C THR A 67 -12.82 -21.81 -20.13
N PHE A 68 -13.13 -20.58 -20.53
CA PHE A 68 -14.36 -19.86 -20.17
C PHE A 68 -15.31 -19.69 -21.37
N ILE A 69 -15.27 -20.65 -22.31
CA ILE A 69 -15.98 -20.52 -23.59
C ILE A 69 -17.48 -20.32 -23.43
N ASP A 70 -18.06 -20.77 -22.31
CA ASP A 70 -19.48 -20.61 -21.98
C ASP A 70 -19.92 -19.17 -21.73
N LEU A 71 -18.98 -18.25 -21.50
CA LEU A 71 -19.29 -16.83 -21.30
C LEU A 71 -19.19 -16.02 -22.60
N VAL A 72 -18.49 -16.52 -23.62
CA VAL A 72 -18.22 -15.77 -24.85
C VAL A 72 -19.52 -15.40 -25.59
N PRO A 73 -19.70 -14.16 -26.07
CA PRO A 73 -20.90 -13.79 -26.82
C PRO A 73 -21.17 -14.72 -28.01
N GLU A 74 -22.43 -15.12 -28.19
CA GLU A 74 -22.83 -16.05 -29.25
C GLU A 74 -22.43 -15.56 -30.65
N GLU A 75 -22.58 -14.25 -30.89
CA GLU A 75 -22.20 -13.61 -32.16
C GLU A 75 -20.70 -13.77 -32.48
N TRP A 76 -19.84 -13.81 -31.48
CA TRP A 76 -18.40 -14.01 -31.68
C TRP A 76 -18.10 -15.47 -32.01
N LEU A 77 -18.78 -16.41 -31.36
CA LEU A 77 -18.66 -17.84 -31.63
C LEU A 77 -19.15 -18.17 -33.04
N LYS A 78 -20.28 -17.60 -33.48
CA LYS A 78 -20.79 -17.73 -34.85
C LYS A 78 -19.81 -17.18 -35.88
N LYS A 79 -19.24 -16.00 -35.65
CA LYS A 79 -18.20 -15.41 -36.52
C LYS A 79 -16.95 -16.29 -36.62
N ALA A 80 -16.62 -17.02 -35.56
CA ALA A 80 -15.55 -18.01 -35.53
C ALA A 80 -15.95 -19.38 -36.13
N GLY A 81 -17.13 -19.48 -36.76
CA GLY A 81 -17.62 -20.72 -37.38
C GLY A 81 -18.13 -21.78 -36.39
N ARG A 82 -18.34 -21.41 -35.11
CA ARG A 82 -18.90 -22.30 -34.08
C ARG A 82 -20.42 -22.11 -33.97
N GLN A 83 -21.14 -23.19 -33.69
CA GLN A 83 -22.57 -23.14 -33.33
C GLN A 83 -22.71 -23.45 -31.83
N PRO A 84 -22.70 -22.43 -30.96
CA PRO A 84 -22.78 -22.66 -29.53
C PRO A 84 -24.18 -23.14 -29.10
N PRO A 85 -24.28 -23.97 -28.04
CA PRO A 85 -25.57 -24.27 -27.43
C PRO A 85 -26.29 -23.00 -26.92
N PRO A 86 -27.60 -23.07 -26.64
CA PRO A 86 -28.33 -21.96 -26.02
C PRO A 86 -27.71 -21.52 -24.70
N MET A 87 -27.81 -20.22 -24.39
CA MET A 87 -27.21 -19.62 -23.20
C MET A 87 -27.52 -20.37 -21.90
N GLN A 88 -28.75 -20.85 -21.72
CA GLN A 88 -29.15 -21.61 -20.53
C GLN A 88 -28.31 -22.88 -20.33
N LYS A 89 -28.06 -23.65 -21.39
CA LYS A 89 -27.22 -24.86 -21.31
C LYS A 89 -25.76 -24.51 -21.03
N ARG A 90 -25.28 -23.40 -21.60
CA ARG A 90 -23.93 -22.89 -21.37
C ARG A 90 -23.74 -22.45 -19.92
N MET A 91 -24.70 -21.73 -19.35
CA MET A 91 -24.66 -21.33 -17.94
C MET A 91 -24.77 -22.51 -16.98
N GLN A 92 -25.58 -23.51 -17.34
CA GLN A 92 -25.64 -24.76 -16.57
C GLN A 92 -24.26 -25.43 -16.53
N ARG A 93 -23.64 -25.66 -17.69
CA ARG A 93 -22.29 -26.24 -17.77
C ARG A 93 -21.24 -25.40 -17.06
N PHE A 94 -21.26 -24.09 -17.27
CA PHE A 94 -20.36 -23.16 -16.60
C PHE A 94 -20.43 -23.29 -15.07
N SER A 95 -21.64 -23.35 -14.54
CA SER A 95 -21.89 -23.39 -13.09
C SER A 95 -21.62 -24.75 -12.45
N THR A 96 -21.62 -25.84 -13.24
CA THR A 96 -21.38 -27.20 -12.74
C THR A 96 -19.98 -27.73 -13.04
N GLU A 97 -19.27 -27.16 -14.01
CA GLU A 97 -17.97 -27.69 -14.49
C GLU A 97 -16.86 -26.64 -14.50
N THR A 98 -17.18 -25.34 -14.64
CA THR A 98 -16.16 -24.29 -14.82
C THR A 98 -15.94 -23.48 -13.53
N LEU A 99 -16.89 -22.66 -13.11
CA LEU A 99 -16.79 -21.92 -11.86
C LEU A 99 -18.01 -22.22 -11.01
N GLN A 100 -17.82 -23.09 -10.03
CA GLN A 100 -18.92 -23.61 -9.22
C GLN A 100 -19.02 -22.82 -7.92
N VAL A 101 -20.26 -22.48 -7.56
CA VAL A 101 -20.61 -21.85 -6.30
C VAL A 101 -21.65 -22.73 -5.62
N LEU A 102 -21.27 -23.36 -4.51
CA LEU A 102 -22.14 -24.25 -3.75
C LEU A 102 -22.53 -23.59 -2.44
N THR A 103 -23.78 -23.78 -2.01
CA THR A 103 -24.30 -23.32 -0.72
C THR A 103 -24.60 -24.51 0.17
N ASP A 104 -24.09 -24.55 1.39
CA ASP A 104 -24.43 -25.60 2.39
C ASP A 104 -24.33 -27.04 1.85
N ASP A 105 -23.29 -27.31 1.05
CA ASP A 105 -23.04 -28.60 0.38
C ASP A 105 -24.18 -29.08 -0.55
N GLN A 106 -25.06 -28.15 -0.97
CA GLN A 106 -26.07 -28.38 -1.99
C GLN A 106 -25.47 -28.35 -3.40
N PRO A 107 -26.22 -28.81 -4.43
CA PRO A 107 -25.79 -28.70 -5.81
C PRO A 107 -25.39 -27.26 -6.19
N PRO A 108 -24.47 -27.07 -7.15
CA PRO A 108 -24.03 -25.74 -7.56
C PRO A 108 -25.18 -24.82 -7.96
N LEU A 109 -25.13 -23.58 -7.50
CA LEU A 109 -26.02 -22.52 -7.94
C LEU A 109 -25.82 -22.26 -9.44
N ILE A 110 -26.90 -22.03 -10.17
CA ILE A 110 -26.83 -21.70 -11.60
C ILE A 110 -26.64 -20.19 -11.75
N ALA A 111 -25.58 -19.80 -12.44
CA ALA A 111 -25.27 -18.40 -12.70
C ALA A 111 -26.17 -17.80 -13.78
N ASP A 112 -26.61 -16.56 -13.55
CA ASP A 112 -27.10 -15.66 -14.58
C ASP A 112 -25.98 -14.76 -15.07
N LEU A 113 -25.65 -14.83 -16.36
CA LEU A 113 -24.74 -13.86 -17.00
C LEU A 113 -25.46 -12.52 -17.22
N LYS A 114 -25.02 -11.46 -16.54
CA LYS A 114 -25.61 -10.13 -16.63
C LYS A 114 -24.91 -9.23 -17.64
N LEU A 115 -23.59 -9.32 -17.73
CA LEU A 115 -22.79 -8.54 -18.66
C LEU A 115 -21.60 -9.35 -19.14
N VAL A 116 -21.27 -9.25 -20.42
CA VAL A 116 -20.02 -9.75 -20.98
C VAL A 116 -19.53 -8.83 -22.10
N GLU A 117 -18.29 -8.35 -21.99
CA GLU A 117 -17.70 -7.44 -22.97
C GLU A 117 -16.16 -7.44 -22.91
N PRO A 118 -15.47 -7.11 -24.00
CA PRO A 118 -14.03 -6.95 -23.97
C PRO A 118 -13.65 -5.68 -23.20
N ARG A 119 -12.69 -5.79 -22.30
CA ARG A 119 -12.13 -4.66 -21.53
C ARG A 119 -10.60 -4.73 -21.49
N MET A 120 -10.00 -3.68 -20.96
CA MET A 120 -8.62 -3.70 -20.51
C MET A 120 -8.58 -4.09 -19.04
N ARG A 121 -7.62 -4.94 -18.69
CA ARG A 121 -7.34 -5.39 -17.33
C ARG A 121 -7.16 -4.19 -16.41
N VAL A 122 -7.76 -4.25 -15.23
CA VAL A 122 -7.53 -3.26 -14.19
C VAL A 122 -6.13 -3.43 -13.62
N ASP A 123 -5.37 -2.34 -13.61
CA ASP A 123 -4.01 -2.32 -13.05
C ASP A 123 -4.08 -2.44 -11.53
N ARG A 124 -3.51 -3.53 -11.01
CA ARG A 124 -3.42 -3.80 -9.56
C ARG A 124 -1.95 -3.74 -9.16
N PRO A 125 -1.56 -2.84 -8.25
CA PRO A 125 -0.16 -2.70 -7.86
C PRO A 125 0.36 -3.99 -7.22
N ASN A 126 1.46 -4.52 -7.75
CA ASN A 126 2.23 -5.60 -7.15
C ASN A 126 3.69 -5.16 -7.06
N PRO A 127 4.14 -4.66 -5.90
CA PRO A 127 5.50 -4.13 -5.75
C PRO A 127 6.59 -5.22 -5.83
N PHE A 128 6.21 -6.49 -5.76
CA PHE A 128 7.11 -7.63 -5.93
C PHE A 128 7.09 -8.22 -7.33
N ALA A 129 6.26 -7.72 -8.25
CA ALA A 129 6.25 -8.21 -9.62
C ALA A 129 7.66 -8.17 -10.23
N GLY A 130 8.15 -9.33 -10.64
CA GLY A 130 9.48 -9.48 -11.22
C GLY A 130 10.63 -9.64 -10.20
N THR A 131 10.39 -9.51 -8.89
CA THR A 131 11.38 -9.80 -7.84
C THR A 131 11.46 -11.29 -7.51
N ILE A 132 12.51 -11.72 -6.82
CA ILE A 132 12.63 -13.08 -6.30
C ILE A 132 11.96 -13.12 -4.92
N ASN A 133 11.01 -14.04 -4.73
CA ASN A 133 10.41 -14.27 -3.43
C ASN A 133 11.47 -14.86 -2.48
N PRO A 134 11.75 -14.23 -1.33
CA PRO A 134 12.81 -14.68 -0.42
C PRO A 134 12.53 -16.02 0.26
N TYR A 135 11.26 -16.43 0.34
CA TYR A 135 10.85 -17.70 0.95
C TYR A 135 10.87 -18.86 -0.04
N THR A 136 10.48 -18.63 -1.29
CA THR A 136 10.36 -19.71 -2.29
C THR A 136 11.53 -19.74 -3.28
N GLY A 137 12.33 -18.67 -3.38
CA GLY A 137 13.39 -18.52 -4.38
C GLY A 137 12.90 -18.34 -5.82
N GLN A 138 11.57 -18.31 -6.03
CA GLN A 138 10.97 -18.16 -7.36
C GLN A 138 10.71 -16.70 -7.69
N ARG A 139 10.74 -16.36 -8.98
CA ARG A 139 10.35 -15.03 -9.45
C ARG A 139 8.85 -14.85 -9.29
N VAL A 140 8.44 -13.77 -8.62
CA VAL A 140 7.02 -13.40 -8.50
C VAL A 140 6.54 -12.95 -9.89
N PRO A 141 5.55 -13.61 -10.49
CA PRO A 141 5.06 -13.25 -11.80
C PRO A 141 4.42 -11.86 -11.77
N GLY A 142 4.72 -11.04 -12.78
CA GLY A 142 3.98 -9.83 -13.05
C GLY A 142 2.66 -10.14 -13.75
N PRO A 143 1.76 -9.14 -13.89
CA PRO A 143 0.56 -9.30 -14.70
C PRO A 143 0.95 -9.61 -16.16
N PRO A 144 0.08 -10.28 -16.95
CA PRO A 144 0.30 -10.46 -18.38
C PRO A 144 0.58 -9.13 -19.07
N GLU A 145 1.50 -9.13 -20.04
CA GLU A 145 1.83 -7.93 -20.83
C GLU A 145 0.64 -7.48 -21.69
N ASP A 146 -0.09 -8.44 -22.25
CA ASP A 146 -1.36 -8.17 -22.92
C ASP A 146 -2.45 -7.91 -21.88
N LYS A 147 -2.97 -6.69 -21.89
CA LYS A 147 -4.01 -6.25 -20.95
C LYS A 147 -5.42 -6.59 -21.42
N ARG A 148 -5.62 -7.16 -22.61
CA ARG A 148 -6.97 -7.49 -23.08
C ARG A 148 -7.56 -8.59 -22.20
N VAL A 149 -8.79 -8.37 -21.75
CA VAL A 149 -9.57 -9.34 -20.99
C VAL A 149 -11.01 -9.38 -21.50
N LEU A 150 -11.66 -10.52 -21.35
CA LEU A 150 -13.11 -10.62 -21.42
C LEU A 150 -13.66 -10.38 -20.01
N TYR A 151 -14.34 -9.26 -19.82
CA TYR A 151 -15.04 -8.95 -18.57
C TYR A 151 -16.37 -9.69 -18.56
N ALA A 152 -16.71 -10.34 -17.46
CA ALA A 152 -18.01 -10.95 -17.23
C ALA A 152 -18.54 -10.64 -15.82
N GLU A 153 -19.84 -10.36 -15.72
CA GLU A 153 -20.56 -10.19 -14.46
C GLU A 153 -21.64 -11.25 -14.33
N LEU A 154 -21.55 -12.05 -13.27
CA LEU A 154 -22.36 -13.23 -13.01
C LEU A 154 -23.09 -13.06 -11.67
N ILE A 155 -24.34 -13.52 -11.63
CA ILE A 155 -25.16 -13.56 -10.41
C ILE A 155 -25.55 -15.00 -10.13
N TYR A 156 -25.17 -15.52 -8.97
CA TYR A 156 -25.55 -16.83 -8.46
C TYR A 156 -26.61 -16.62 -7.36
N PRO A 157 -27.91 -16.70 -7.67
CA PRO A 157 -28.98 -16.42 -6.72
C PRO A 157 -29.17 -17.56 -5.71
N PHE A 158 -29.55 -17.22 -4.48
CA PHE A 158 -30.02 -18.15 -3.47
C PHE A 158 -31.23 -17.59 -2.73
N THR A 159 -32.14 -18.47 -2.29
CA THR A 159 -33.40 -18.03 -1.65
C THR A 159 -33.26 -17.87 -0.14
N GLN A 160 -32.39 -18.67 0.48
CA GLN A 160 -32.12 -18.63 1.92
C GLN A 160 -30.66 -18.28 2.14
N LYS A 161 -30.37 -17.54 3.21
CA LYS A 161 -29.01 -17.15 3.60
C LYS A 161 -28.22 -18.40 4.00
N PRO A 162 -27.23 -18.83 3.19
CA PRO A 162 -26.48 -20.04 3.48
C PRO A 162 -25.53 -19.87 4.66
N GLN A 163 -25.24 -20.93 5.41
CA GLN A 163 -24.23 -20.88 6.48
C GLN A 163 -22.82 -20.96 5.89
N THR A 164 -22.67 -21.67 4.77
CA THR A 164 -21.40 -21.88 4.08
C THR A 164 -21.54 -21.69 2.59
N ILE A 165 -20.50 -21.15 1.97
CA ILE A 165 -20.36 -21.09 0.52
C ILE A 165 -19.01 -21.73 0.14
N THR A 166 -19.01 -22.54 -0.91
CA THR A 166 -17.78 -23.14 -1.46
C THR A 166 -17.59 -22.70 -2.90
N PHE A 167 -16.43 -22.12 -3.19
CA PHE A 167 -16.01 -21.77 -4.55
C PHE A 167 -15.09 -22.86 -5.09
N LEU A 168 -15.38 -23.38 -6.28
CA LEU A 168 -14.49 -24.31 -6.97
C LEU A 168 -14.01 -23.73 -8.31
N PRO A 169 -12.70 -23.74 -8.57
CA PRO A 169 -12.15 -23.31 -9.85
C PRO A 169 -12.40 -24.34 -10.95
N PRO A 170 -12.17 -23.97 -12.23
CA PRO A 170 -12.20 -24.93 -13.32
C PRO A 170 -11.02 -25.88 -13.18
N VAL A 171 -11.32 -27.18 -13.09
CA VAL A 171 -10.32 -28.24 -12.97
C VAL A 171 -10.37 -29.18 -14.16
N ASP A 172 -9.26 -29.86 -14.43
CA ASP A 172 -9.21 -30.97 -15.37
C ASP A 172 -9.62 -32.31 -14.71
N ALA A 173 -9.56 -33.40 -15.48
CA ALA A 173 -9.93 -34.73 -15.00
C ALA A 173 -9.05 -35.25 -13.85
N THR A 174 -7.87 -34.65 -13.64
CA THR A 174 -6.94 -34.97 -12.55
C THR A 174 -7.16 -34.11 -11.31
N GLY A 175 -8.07 -33.13 -11.38
CA GLY A 175 -8.31 -32.13 -10.34
C GLY A 175 -7.36 -30.94 -10.36
N THR A 176 -6.54 -30.80 -11.41
CA THR A 176 -5.59 -29.69 -11.56
C THR A 176 -6.32 -28.46 -12.12
N PRO A 177 -6.10 -27.24 -11.57
CA PRO A 177 -6.69 -26.02 -12.11
C PRO A 177 -6.34 -25.79 -13.58
N LYS A 178 -7.35 -25.60 -14.42
CA LYS A 178 -7.21 -25.31 -15.86
C LYS A 178 -6.78 -23.87 -16.15
N ALA A 179 -7.05 -22.96 -15.23
CA ALA A 179 -6.72 -21.56 -15.35
C ALA A 179 -6.24 -21.01 -14.01
N ALA A 180 -5.23 -20.14 -14.04
CA ALA A 180 -4.79 -19.42 -12.86
C ALA A 180 -5.75 -18.24 -12.58
N ILE A 181 -6.50 -18.35 -11.48
CA ILE A 181 -7.46 -17.34 -11.05
C ILE A 181 -6.98 -16.75 -9.72
N GLY A 182 -6.64 -15.47 -9.72
CA GLY A 182 -6.51 -14.69 -8.50
C GLY A 182 -7.90 -14.26 -8.03
N PHE A 183 -8.20 -14.37 -6.74
CA PHE A 183 -9.52 -13.98 -6.24
C PHE A 183 -9.45 -13.21 -4.93
N ILE A 184 -10.49 -12.40 -4.74
CA ILE A 184 -10.88 -11.84 -3.45
C ILE A 184 -12.37 -12.12 -3.23
N THR A 185 -12.75 -12.27 -1.96
CA THR A 185 -14.14 -12.41 -1.54
C THR A 185 -14.50 -11.31 -0.53
N TYR A 186 -15.64 -10.68 -0.78
CA TYR A 186 -16.30 -9.73 0.10
C TYR A 186 -17.61 -10.35 0.61
N HIS A 187 -17.94 -10.15 1.89
CA HIS A 187 -19.26 -10.44 2.44
C HIS A 187 -19.88 -9.12 2.90
N LYS A 188 -20.98 -8.70 2.27
CA LYS A 188 -21.63 -7.38 2.46
C LYS A 188 -20.63 -6.22 2.51
N GLY A 189 -19.71 -6.20 1.54
CA GLY A 189 -18.64 -5.21 1.40
C GLY A 189 -17.41 -5.43 2.28
N VAL A 190 -17.43 -6.34 3.25
CA VAL A 190 -16.27 -6.63 4.10
C VAL A 190 -15.32 -7.59 3.40
N PRO A 191 -14.04 -7.25 3.18
CA PRO A 191 -13.07 -8.19 2.60
C PRO A 191 -12.79 -9.32 3.58
N VAL A 192 -13.09 -10.56 3.22
CA VAL A 192 -12.89 -11.74 4.09
C VAL A 192 -11.51 -12.36 3.91
N ILE A 193 -10.87 -12.07 2.77
CA ILE A 193 -9.59 -12.61 2.36
C ILE A 193 -8.76 -11.53 1.65
N ASP A 194 -7.44 -11.66 1.70
CA ASP A 194 -6.52 -10.94 0.84
C ASP A 194 -6.52 -11.55 -0.59
N PHE A 195 -5.91 -10.94 -1.60
CA PHE A 195 -5.78 -11.61 -2.91
C PHE A 195 -5.08 -12.98 -2.77
N ARG A 196 -5.74 -14.07 -3.17
CA ARG A 196 -5.18 -15.44 -3.16
C ARG A 196 -5.46 -16.13 -4.49
N TYR A 197 -4.78 -17.23 -4.77
CA TYR A 197 -5.10 -18.07 -5.92
C TYR A 197 -6.26 -19.01 -5.57
N LEU A 198 -7.26 -19.10 -6.43
CA LEU A 198 -8.32 -20.11 -6.35
C LEU A 198 -7.82 -21.38 -7.05
N SER A 199 -6.96 -22.14 -6.36
CA SER A 199 -6.35 -23.37 -6.90
C SER A 199 -7.07 -24.65 -6.48
N GLU A 200 -8.02 -24.55 -5.56
CA GLU A 200 -8.76 -25.67 -4.98
C GLU A 200 -10.06 -25.15 -4.37
N ALA A 201 -10.90 -26.06 -3.85
CA ALA A 201 -12.13 -25.68 -3.16
C ALA A 201 -11.83 -24.70 -2.00
N ALA A 202 -12.48 -23.55 -2.05
CA ALA A 202 -12.38 -22.47 -1.07
C ALA A 202 -13.72 -22.33 -0.34
N ARG A 203 -13.83 -22.95 0.84
CA ARG A 203 -15.03 -22.92 1.68
C ARG A 203 -14.96 -21.79 2.72
N ILE A 204 -15.98 -20.94 2.72
CA ILE A 204 -16.19 -19.84 3.66
C ILE A 204 -17.37 -20.15 4.58
N ASN A 205 -17.18 -19.89 5.88
CA ASN A 205 -18.25 -19.83 6.87
C ASN A 205 -18.72 -18.38 7.00
N LEU A 206 -20.04 -18.18 6.90
CA LEU A 206 -20.66 -16.87 6.91
C LEU A 206 -21.22 -16.53 8.29
N ASP A 207 -20.95 -15.29 8.72
CA ASP A 207 -21.62 -14.66 9.86
C ASP A 207 -22.50 -13.54 9.27
N TRP A 208 -23.81 -13.80 9.19
CA TRP A 208 -24.79 -12.88 8.61
C TRP A 208 -25.14 -11.70 9.50
N ASP A 209 -24.95 -11.86 10.81
CA ASP A 209 -25.15 -10.78 11.79
C ASP A 209 -23.97 -9.80 11.72
N ASP A 210 -22.77 -10.34 11.53
CA ASP A 210 -21.57 -9.55 11.36
C ASP A 210 -20.58 -10.13 10.34
N PRO A 211 -20.62 -9.63 9.09
CA PRO A 211 -19.77 -10.09 7.99
C PRO A 211 -18.27 -10.04 8.28
N TRP A 212 -17.83 -9.21 9.24
CA TRP A 212 -16.44 -9.14 9.67
C TRP A 212 -15.89 -10.46 10.22
N TYR A 213 -16.75 -11.30 10.80
CA TYR A 213 -16.37 -12.57 11.40
C TYR A 213 -16.56 -13.77 10.47
N SER A 214 -17.01 -13.51 9.23
CA SER A 214 -16.98 -14.53 8.18
C SER A 214 -15.54 -14.92 7.89
N ARG A 215 -15.28 -16.21 7.64
CA ARG A 215 -13.91 -16.71 7.48
C ARG A 215 -13.83 -17.95 6.60
N PHE A 216 -12.77 -18.03 5.82
CA PHE A 216 -12.40 -19.28 5.16
C PHE A 216 -11.93 -20.31 6.19
N GLU A 217 -12.27 -21.58 5.95
CA GLU A 217 -11.83 -22.70 6.79
C GLU A 217 -10.31 -22.89 6.73
N LYS A 218 -9.74 -22.69 5.54
CA LYS A 218 -8.30 -22.80 5.34
C LYS A 218 -7.59 -21.56 5.86
N LYS A 219 -6.65 -21.77 6.79
CA LYS A 219 -5.81 -20.69 7.36
C LYS A 219 -5.06 -19.89 6.28
N ALA A 220 -4.65 -20.53 5.17
CA ALA A 220 -3.98 -19.83 4.06
C ALA A 220 -4.88 -18.81 3.34
N LEU A 221 -6.21 -18.97 3.44
CA LEU A 221 -7.23 -18.10 2.86
C LEU A 221 -7.82 -17.13 3.90
N GLN A 222 -7.16 -16.95 5.03
CA GLN A 222 -7.56 -15.93 6.00
C GLN A 222 -6.85 -14.61 5.68
N ARG A 223 -7.58 -13.49 5.80
CA ARG A 223 -6.99 -12.15 5.71
C ARG A 223 -6.04 -11.89 6.87
N TRP A 224 -5.09 -11.01 6.67
CA TRP A 224 -4.11 -10.65 7.70
C TRP A 224 -4.74 -9.99 8.95
N GLN A 225 -5.77 -9.16 8.79
CA GLN A 225 -6.46 -8.44 9.87
C GLN A 225 -7.71 -9.20 10.31
N LEU A 226 -7.56 -10.21 11.16
CA LEU A 226 -8.70 -10.98 11.65
C LEU A 226 -9.49 -10.23 12.73
N SER A 227 -8.78 -9.52 13.61
CA SER A 227 -9.39 -8.78 14.71
C SER A 227 -9.99 -7.45 14.24
N GLY A 228 -11.18 -7.11 14.74
CA GLY A 228 -11.75 -5.76 14.59
C GLY A 228 -11.02 -4.70 15.38
N ILE A 229 -10.05 -5.09 16.21
CA ILE A 229 -9.22 -4.19 17.02
C ILE A 229 -7.75 -4.58 16.97
N ARG A 230 -6.87 -3.58 17.01
CA ARG A 230 -5.42 -3.72 17.14
C ARG A 230 -4.88 -2.52 17.88
N THR A 231 -3.86 -2.72 18.71
CA THR A 231 -3.16 -1.62 19.36
C THR A 231 -1.67 -1.61 19.01
N PHE A 232 -1.09 -0.42 18.98
CA PHE A 232 0.33 -0.18 18.79
C PHE A 232 0.86 0.69 19.93
N LEU A 233 2.06 0.38 20.39
CA LEU A 233 2.77 1.14 21.40
C LEU A 233 4.08 1.65 20.80
N TYR A 234 4.16 2.93 20.48
CA TYR A 234 5.36 3.56 19.94
C TYR A 234 6.17 4.17 21.07
N ILE A 235 7.45 3.82 21.13
CA ILE A 235 8.42 4.35 22.08
C ILE A 235 9.37 5.25 21.31
N GLU A 236 9.20 6.56 21.49
CA GLU A 236 10.03 7.59 20.90
C GLU A 236 10.85 8.30 21.99
N PRO A 237 11.90 9.07 21.63
CA PRO A 237 12.80 9.70 22.61
C PRO A 237 12.12 10.60 23.64
N TYR A 238 11.04 11.28 23.25
CA TYR A 238 10.38 12.31 24.06
C TYR A 238 8.87 12.06 24.22
N GLU A 239 8.39 10.92 23.72
CA GLU A 239 6.99 10.56 23.83
C GLU A 239 6.77 9.05 23.74
N VAL A 240 5.73 8.60 24.39
CA VAL A 240 5.15 7.28 24.20
C VAL A 240 3.78 7.48 23.58
N ARG A 241 3.50 6.80 22.47
CA ARG A 241 2.19 6.86 21.81
C ARG A 241 1.51 5.52 21.88
N HIS A 242 0.27 5.50 22.36
CA HIS A 242 -0.61 4.34 22.32
C HIS A 242 -1.67 4.59 21.25
N GLU A 243 -1.54 3.88 20.13
CA GLU A 243 -2.50 3.92 19.03
C GLU A 243 -3.45 2.74 19.13
N THR A 244 -4.75 3.01 19.23
CA THR A 244 -5.81 2.01 19.13
C THR A 244 -6.52 2.17 17.81
N LEU A 245 -6.45 1.13 16.98
CA LEU A 245 -7.22 0.99 15.76
C LEU A 245 -8.37 0.03 16.01
N VAL A 246 -9.60 0.52 15.92
CA VAL A 246 -10.80 -0.25 16.27
C VAL A 246 -11.90 -0.06 15.24
N ARG A 247 -12.65 -1.13 14.96
CA ARG A 247 -13.84 -1.07 14.12
C ARG A 247 -14.95 -0.35 14.87
N VAL A 248 -15.61 0.56 14.19
CA VAL A 248 -16.66 1.40 14.80
C VAL A 248 -17.80 0.54 15.34
N LYS A 249 -18.22 -0.49 14.58
CA LYS A 249 -19.26 -1.42 15.01
C LYS A 249 -18.89 -2.17 16.30
N ASP A 250 -17.61 -2.46 16.51
CA ASP A 250 -17.14 -3.15 17.72
C ASP A 250 -17.15 -2.25 18.96
N MET A 251 -17.01 -0.93 18.78
CA MET A 251 -17.15 0.05 19.88
C MET A 251 -18.54 0.03 20.52
N ALA A 252 -19.57 -0.47 19.82
CA ALA A 252 -20.92 -0.63 20.35
C ALA A 252 -20.99 -1.56 21.57
N ALA A 253 -19.97 -2.42 21.76
CA ALA A 253 -19.87 -3.27 22.96
C ALA A 253 -19.57 -2.46 24.24
N TRP A 254 -19.03 -1.25 24.12
CA TRP A 254 -18.56 -0.46 25.27
C TRP A 254 -19.20 0.92 25.37
N MET A 255 -19.71 1.46 24.26
CA MET A 255 -20.34 2.77 24.21
C MET A 255 -21.52 2.81 23.25
N ASP A 256 -22.48 3.70 23.51
CA ASP A 256 -23.51 4.03 22.53
C ASP A 256 -22.91 4.83 21.38
N LEU A 257 -23.00 4.26 20.16
CA LEU A 257 -22.54 4.91 18.95
C LEU A 257 -23.42 6.09 18.55
N GLY A 258 -24.67 6.20 19.04
CA GLY A 258 -25.60 7.27 18.70
C GLY A 258 -25.74 7.51 17.20
N LEU A 259 -25.88 6.43 16.42
CA LEU A 259 -26.13 6.48 14.98
C LEU A 259 -27.62 6.37 14.70
N HIS A 260 -28.10 7.03 13.64
CA HIS A 260 -29.48 6.97 13.20
C HIS A 260 -29.85 5.60 12.59
N GLY A 261 -28.86 4.86 12.08
CA GLY A 261 -29.06 3.58 11.39
C GLY A 261 -27.99 2.55 11.72
N ALA A 262 -28.19 1.32 11.22
CA ALA A 262 -27.30 0.19 11.48
C ALA A 262 -26.30 -0.10 10.34
N ASP A 263 -26.49 0.51 9.18
CA ASP A 263 -25.71 0.17 7.98
C ASP A 263 -24.60 1.18 7.68
N PHE A 264 -24.82 2.46 8.03
CA PHE A 264 -23.95 3.56 7.65
C PHE A 264 -23.71 4.51 8.82
N ILE A 265 -22.54 5.16 8.78
CA ILE A 265 -22.25 6.40 9.48
C ILE A 265 -22.52 7.50 8.46
N GLU A 266 -23.50 8.34 8.74
CA GLU A 266 -23.87 9.46 7.88
C GLU A 266 -22.87 10.62 8.02
N VAL A 267 -22.84 11.51 7.03
CA VAL A 267 -21.81 12.57 6.92
C VAL A 267 -21.82 13.52 8.13
N ASP A 268 -23.00 13.81 8.67
CA ASP A 268 -23.20 14.66 9.84
C ASP A 268 -22.86 13.96 11.17
N GLU A 269 -22.86 12.63 11.20
CA GLU A 269 -22.49 11.81 12.37
C GLU A 269 -20.96 11.65 12.50
N PHE A 270 -20.22 11.89 11.41
CA PHE A 270 -18.78 11.64 11.30
C PHE A 270 -17.97 12.34 12.40
N GLU A 271 -18.02 13.68 12.49
CA GLU A 271 -17.24 14.45 13.47
C GLU A 271 -17.71 14.23 14.93
N PRO A 272 -19.03 14.23 15.23
CA PRO A 272 -19.51 13.92 16.58
C PRO A 272 -19.10 12.52 17.07
N LEU A 273 -19.16 11.50 16.20
CA LEU A 273 -18.73 10.15 16.55
C LEU A 273 -17.22 10.09 16.78
N LYS A 274 -16.43 10.71 15.89
CA LYS A 274 -14.97 10.81 16.01
C LYS A 274 -14.56 11.37 17.37
N LYS A 275 -15.20 12.47 17.79
CA LYS A 275 -14.95 13.11 19.09
C LYS A 275 -15.29 12.19 20.26
N ARG A 276 -16.48 11.58 20.27
CA ARG A 276 -16.91 10.68 21.35
C ARG A 276 -16.00 9.45 21.48
N VAL A 277 -15.58 8.86 20.37
CA VAL A 277 -14.65 7.71 20.38
C VAL A 277 -13.28 8.13 20.91
N GLY A 278 -12.75 9.27 20.47
CA GLY A 278 -11.50 9.82 20.98
C GLY A 278 -11.54 10.07 22.49
N GLU A 279 -12.60 10.70 22.98
CA GLU A 279 -12.82 10.94 24.42
C GLU A 279 -12.96 9.64 25.21
N PHE A 280 -13.68 8.65 24.67
CA PHE A 280 -13.85 7.34 25.28
C PHE A 280 -12.51 6.63 25.44
N LEU A 281 -11.71 6.53 24.38
CA LEU A 281 -10.43 5.82 24.43
C LEU A 281 -9.37 6.59 25.23
N LEU A 282 -9.40 7.93 25.23
CA LEU A 282 -8.56 8.74 26.12
C LEU A 282 -8.85 8.44 27.59
N LYS A 283 -10.14 8.41 27.98
CA LYS A 283 -10.58 8.14 29.35
C LYS A 283 -10.21 6.72 29.82
N ASN A 284 -10.22 5.75 28.90
CA ASN A 284 -9.87 4.35 29.18
C ASN A 284 -8.38 4.04 28.95
N SER A 285 -7.54 5.03 28.67
CA SER A 285 -6.12 4.79 28.44
C SER A 285 -5.37 4.56 29.76
N LYS A 286 -4.99 3.31 30.02
CA LYS A 286 -4.31 2.86 31.23
C LYS A 286 -2.83 2.56 31.00
N VAL A 287 -2.09 3.56 30.51
CA VAL A 287 -0.63 3.44 30.28
C VAL A 287 0.13 3.87 31.54
N ARG A 288 1.16 3.09 31.90
CA ARG A 288 2.15 3.46 32.91
C ARG A 288 3.53 3.50 32.30
N ILE A 289 4.28 4.55 32.60
CA ILE A 289 5.65 4.78 32.12
C ILE A 289 6.54 4.83 33.35
N ASP A 290 7.49 3.89 33.42
CA ASP A 290 8.35 3.66 34.58
C ASP A 290 7.55 3.53 35.90
N GLY A 291 6.41 2.85 35.83
CA GLY A 291 5.46 2.65 36.93
C GLY A 291 4.55 3.85 37.24
N GLN A 292 4.79 5.02 36.64
CA GLN A 292 4.02 6.25 36.87
C GLN A 292 2.90 6.41 35.83
N SER A 293 1.78 6.99 36.26
CA SER A 293 0.72 7.42 35.34
C SER A 293 0.99 8.86 34.91
N LEU A 294 1.31 9.08 33.64
CA LEU A 294 1.50 10.40 33.07
C LEU A 294 0.17 10.92 32.49
N PRO A 295 -0.06 12.25 32.45
CA PRO A 295 -1.26 12.81 31.83
C PRO A 295 -1.36 12.43 30.34
N PRO A 296 -2.43 11.75 29.90
CA PRO A 296 -2.61 11.41 28.50
C PRO A 296 -3.04 12.62 27.68
N ILE A 297 -2.57 12.71 26.44
CA ILE A 297 -2.94 13.74 25.47
C ILE A 297 -3.60 13.05 24.29
N LEU A 298 -4.84 13.43 23.96
CA LEU A 298 -5.47 12.99 22.71
C LEU A 298 -4.81 13.71 21.55
N ASP A 299 -3.94 13.02 20.83
CA ASP A 299 -3.19 13.58 19.72
C ASP A 299 -4.01 13.58 18.42
N ARG A 300 -4.60 12.42 18.10
CA ARG A 300 -5.38 12.24 16.87
C ARG A 300 -6.54 11.28 17.06
N THR A 301 -7.64 11.58 16.38
CA THR A 301 -8.68 10.61 16.07
C THR A 301 -9.06 10.73 14.61
N SER A 302 -9.05 9.63 13.88
CA SER A 302 -9.30 9.65 12.44
C SER A 302 -9.96 8.36 11.97
N PHE A 303 -10.94 8.47 11.08
CA PHE A 303 -11.44 7.31 10.39
C PHE A 303 -10.40 6.80 9.41
N VAL A 304 -10.40 5.49 9.25
CA VAL A 304 -9.44 4.76 8.44
C VAL A 304 -10.22 3.88 7.49
N LYS A 305 -9.88 3.99 6.20
CA LYS A 305 -10.39 3.09 5.17
C LYS A 305 -9.32 2.08 4.80
N TYR A 306 -9.70 0.82 4.86
CA TYR A 306 -8.91 -0.27 4.32
C TYR A 306 -9.30 -0.52 2.87
N THR A 307 -8.30 -0.49 2.01
CA THR A 307 -8.40 -1.04 0.66
C THR A 307 -7.42 -2.19 0.52
N MET A 308 -7.58 -2.95 -0.55
CA MET A 308 -6.69 -4.05 -0.91
C MET A 308 -5.22 -3.68 -1.08
N ALA A 309 -4.89 -2.40 -1.24
CA ALA A 309 -3.52 -1.96 -1.45
C ALA A 309 -3.04 -1.01 -0.37
N ARG A 310 -3.95 -0.32 0.33
CA ARG A 310 -3.61 0.78 1.24
C ARG A 310 -4.61 0.95 2.35
N THR A 311 -4.07 1.40 3.47
CA THR A 311 -4.80 2.03 4.55
C THR A 311 -4.70 3.53 4.33
N PHE A 312 -5.82 4.26 4.31
CA PHE A 312 -5.78 5.72 4.25
C PHE A 312 -6.70 6.35 5.29
N PHE A 313 -6.25 7.50 5.79
CA PHE A 313 -7.05 8.35 6.66
C PHE A 313 -8.11 9.06 5.84
N ILE A 314 -9.29 9.19 6.43
CA ILE A 314 -10.38 9.96 5.86
C ILE A 314 -10.38 11.32 6.54
N ASP A 315 -9.92 12.33 5.82
CA ASP A 315 -9.80 13.70 6.33
C ASP A 315 -11.06 14.54 6.09
N GLN A 316 -11.90 14.15 5.12
CA GLN A 316 -13.17 14.82 4.83
C GLN A 316 -14.35 13.92 5.19
N PRO A 317 -15.38 14.44 5.89
CA PRO A 317 -16.58 13.66 6.18
C PRO A 317 -17.20 13.07 4.91
N GLU A 318 -17.33 11.76 4.90
CA GLU A 318 -18.04 11.01 3.86
C GLU A 318 -18.92 9.95 4.51
N ARG A 319 -19.93 9.48 3.78
CA ARG A 319 -20.80 8.40 4.24
C ARG A 319 -20.02 7.08 4.26
N LEU A 320 -19.98 6.40 5.40
CA LEU A 320 -19.15 5.20 5.59
C LEU A 320 -19.99 3.96 5.93
N PRO A 321 -19.76 2.81 5.26
CA PRO A 321 -20.39 1.56 5.65
C PRO A 321 -19.90 1.09 7.02
N LEU A 322 -20.82 0.91 7.98
CA LEU A 322 -20.50 0.60 9.38
C LEU A 322 -19.73 -0.72 9.52
N ASN A 323 -20.02 -1.71 8.67
CA ASN A 323 -19.34 -3.02 8.70
C ASN A 323 -17.83 -2.96 8.40
N THR A 324 -17.36 -1.88 7.76
CA THR A 324 -15.94 -1.71 7.36
C THR A 324 -15.27 -0.48 7.98
N ALA A 325 -16.05 0.40 8.61
CA ALA A 325 -15.53 1.63 9.20
C ALA A 325 -14.62 1.33 10.39
N MET A 326 -13.39 1.84 10.33
CA MET A 326 -12.39 1.75 11.39
C MET A 326 -12.04 3.16 11.85
N VAL A 327 -11.67 3.32 13.11
CA VAL A 327 -11.19 4.57 13.69
C VAL A 327 -9.87 4.29 14.40
N GLY A 328 -8.87 5.10 14.08
CA GLY A 328 -7.59 5.15 14.78
C GLY A 328 -7.61 6.28 15.80
N VAL A 329 -7.25 5.98 17.05
CA VAL A 329 -7.07 6.95 18.13
C VAL A 329 -5.66 6.86 18.65
N ILE A 330 -4.95 7.99 18.66
CA ILE A 330 -3.59 8.10 19.18
C ILE A 330 -3.65 8.89 20.49
N VAL A 331 -3.22 8.25 21.57
CA VAL A 331 -3.00 8.87 22.88
C VAL A 331 -1.51 8.98 23.14
N THR A 332 -1.03 10.20 23.36
CA THR A 332 0.38 10.53 23.54
C THR A 332 0.68 10.87 25.00
N TYR A 333 1.85 10.44 25.46
CA TYR A 333 2.40 10.72 26.78
C TYR A 333 3.79 11.31 26.61
N LEU A 334 4.01 12.52 27.10
CA LEU A 334 5.32 13.18 26.97
C LEU A 334 6.31 12.61 27.99
N THR A 335 7.50 12.27 27.52
CA THR A 335 8.62 11.79 28.35
C THR A 335 9.82 12.71 28.18
N ARG A 336 10.76 12.66 29.14
CA ARG A 336 12.02 13.43 29.06
C ARG A 336 13.12 12.67 28.32
N GLU A 337 13.02 11.36 28.35
CA GLU A 337 13.94 10.41 27.74
C GLU A 337 13.18 9.13 27.39
N ILE A 338 13.87 8.19 26.72
CA ILE A 338 13.30 6.86 26.49
C ILE A 338 13.10 6.17 27.85
N PRO A 339 11.87 5.74 28.19
CA PRO A 339 11.61 5.08 29.45
C PRO A 339 12.34 3.74 29.57
N GLN A 340 12.43 3.20 30.79
CA GLN A 340 12.95 1.85 31.02
C GLN A 340 11.86 0.78 30.89
N ASN A 341 10.63 1.13 31.24
CA ASN A 341 9.48 0.24 31.17
C ASN A 341 8.21 1.00 30.81
N VAL A 342 7.39 0.40 29.95
CA VAL A 342 6.05 0.90 29.64
C VAL A 342 5.08 -0.26 29.72
N THR A 343 3.97 -0.05 30.40
CA THR A 343 2.87 -1.03 30.46
C THR A 343 1.56 -0.41 30.02
N VAL A 344 0.73 -1.22 29.37
CA VAL A 344 -0.64 -0.88 29.02
C VAL A 344 -1.55 -1.96 29.62
N ASP A 345 -2.36 -1.56 30.58
CA ASP A 345 -3.41 -2.41 31.16
C ASP A 345 -4.65 -2.34 30.27
N TRP A 346 -4.82 -3.35 29.41
CA TRP A 346 -5.92 -3.40 28.46
C TRP A 346 -7.15 -4.06 29.08
N ASP A 347 -8.31 -3.41 29.04
CA ASP A 347 -9.55 -3.99 29.61
C ASP A 347 -10.77 -3.93 28.67
N LEU A 348 -10.57 -3.45 27.43
CA LEU A 348 -11.61 -3.39 26.41
C LEU A 348 -11.73 -4.74 25.69
N PHE A 349 -12.37 -5.69 26.36
CA PHE A 349 -12.76 -6.99 25.82
C PHE A 349 -14.28 -7.07 25.65
N SER A 350 -14.74 -7.98 24.78
CA SER A 350 -16.16 -8.29 24.56
C SER A 350 -16.31 -9.75 24.15
N ASP A 351 -17.52 -10.30 24.11
CA ASP A 351 -17.74 -11.69 23.70
C ASP A 351 -17.10 -12.03 22.34
N ARG A 352 -17.00 -11.04 21.43
CA ARG A 352 -16.37 -11.18 20.11
C ARG A 352 -14.89 -10.75 20.09
N ILE A 353 -14.41 -10.06 21.12
CA ILE A 353 -13.04 -9.55 21.26
C ILE A 353 -12.42 -10.16 22.52
N GLN A 354 -11.84 -11.35 22.34
CA GLN A 354 -11.16 -12.11 23.39
C GLN A 354 -9.63 -12.11 23.21
N LYS A 355 -9.15 -11.52 22.12
CA LYS A 355 -7.73 -11.43 21.78
C LYS A 355 -7.48 -10.14 21.00
N VAL A 356 -6.62 -9.28 21.53
CA VAL A 356 -6.23 -8.04 20.87
C VAL A 356 -4.77 -8.14 20.43
N PRO A 357 -4.49 -8.19 19.12
CA PRO A 357 -3.13 -8.09 18.61
C PRO A 357 -2.50 -6.76 19.02
N THR A 358 -1.26 -6.83 19.49
CA THR A 358 -0.49 -5.66 19.92
C THR A 358 0.84 -5.60 19.16
N ASN A 359 1.41 -4.42 19.02
CA ASN A 359 2.75 -4.26 18.48
C ASN A 359 3.47 -3.11 19.19
N ALA A 360 4.49 -3.42 19.98
CA ALA A 360 5.37 -2.39 20.54
C ALA A 360 6.46 -2.05 19.53
N VAL A 361 6.75 -0.77 19.31
CA VAL A 361 7.75 -0.32 18.33
C VAL A 361 8.69 0.65 19.03
N ASP A 362 9.97 0.34 19.00
CA ASP A 362 11.04 1.22 19.48
C ASP A 362 12.11 1.37 18.37
N PRO A 363 13.22 2.11 18.60
CA PRO A 363 14.29 2.25 17.62
C PRO A 363 14.93 0.95 17.11
N ALA A 364 14.81 -0.17 17.83
CA ALA A 364 15.32 -1.48 17.41
C ALA A 364 14.32 -2.25 16.53
N GLY A 365 13.03 -1.91 16.57
CA GLY A 365 12.03 -2.43 15.65
C GLY A 365 10.71 -2.82 16.32
N PRO A 366 9.82 -3.52 15.56
CA PRO A 366 8.53 -3.96 16.05
C PRO A 366 8.62 -5.27 16.84
N PHE A 367 7.85 -5.34 17.93
CA PHE A 367 7.67 -6.48 18.83
C PHE A 367 6.19 -6.86 18.83
N PRO A 368 5.75 -7.74 17.90
CA PRO A 368 4.37 -8.18 17.85
C PRO A 368 4.03 -9.09 19.02
N SER A 369 2.87 -8.87 19.64
CA SER A 369 2.32 -9.70 20.71
C SER A 369 0.79 -9.68 20.64
N TYR A 370 0.13 -10.09 21.71
CA TYR A 370 -1.30 -9.95 21.91
C TYR A 370 -1.62 -9.91 23.40
N VAL A 371 -2.80 -9.42 23.74
CA VAL A 371 -3.38 -9.50 25.09
C VAL A 371 -4.71 -10.26 25.05
N THR A 372 -5.06 -10.93 26.15
CA THR A 372 -6.32 -11.64 26.39
C THR A 372 -6.91 -11.23 27.74
N PRO A 373 -8.17 -11.57 28.07
CA PRO A 373 -8.73 -11.27 29.39
C PRO A 373 -7.92 -11.83 30.56
N GLU A 374 -7.25 -12.97 30.37
CA GLU A 374 -6.42 -13.62 31.38
C GLU A 374 -5.00 -13.05 31.47
N ASP A 375 -4.49 -12.48 30.37
CA ASP A 375 -3.19 -11.82 30.27
C ASP A 375 -3.35 -10.50 29.52
N ASN A 376 -3.77 -9.49 30.27
CA ASN A 376 -4.28 -8.25 29.73
C ASN A 376 -3.22 -7.11 29.73
N LEU A 377 -1.99 -7.43 30.15
CA LEU A 377 -0.93 -6.45 30.36
C LEU A 377 0.09 -6.49 29.22
N LEU A 378 0.01 -5.52 28.30
CA LEU A 378 1.08 -5.30 27.33
C LEU A 378 2.26 -4.65 28.04
N THR A 379 3.44 -5.27 27.97
CA THR A 379 4.67 -4.75 28.58
C THR A 379 5.76 -4.56 27.52
N TRP A 380 6.38 -3.38 27.54
CA TRP A 380 7.63 -3.10 26.84
C TRP A 380 8.74 -2.79 27.86
N THR A 381 9.94 -3.30 27.59
CA THR A 381 11.12 -3.10 28.43
C THR A 381 12.28 -2.64 27.56
N ASN A 382 12.98 -1.62 28.02
CA ASN A 382 14.09 -1.05 27.29
C ASN A 382 15.31 -1.98 27.30
N PHE A 383 15.71 -2.44 26.11
CA PHE A 383 16.96 -3.20 25.91
C PHE A 383 17.99 -2.43 25.06
N LEU A 384 17.76 -1.13 24.79
CA LEU A 384 18.63 -0.29 23.99
C LEU A 384 19.91 0.04 24.77
N LYS A 385 21.05 -0.49 24.33
CA LYS A 385 22.35 -0.27 25.01
C LYS A 385 23.14 0.92 24.45
N THR A 386 22.97 1.20 23.16
CA THR A 386 23.81 2.15 22.41
C THR A 386 22.99 3.27 21.78
N TYR A 387 21.72 3.44 22.19
CA TYR A 387 20.87 4.46 21.62
C TYR A 387 21.27 5.85 22.16
N GLN A 388 21.48 6.80 21.25
CA GLN A 388 21.73 8.20 21.59
C GLN A 388 20.50 9.02 21.23
N MET A 389 20.00 9.82 22.17
CA MET A 389 18.87 10.69 21.90
C MET A 389 19.21 11.71 20.82
N PRO A 390 18.31 11.93 19.84
CA PRO A 390 18.52 12.94 18.82
C PRO A 390 18.44 14.33 19.46
N THR A 391 19.53 15.11 19.38
CA THR A 391 19.54 16.51 19.82
C THR A 391 18.99 17.40 18.71
N VAL A 392 18.11 18.35 19.05
CA VAL A 392 17.67 19.39 18.12
C VAL A 392 18.86 20.28 17.78
N ALA A 393 19.52 20.02 16.65
CA ALA A 393 20.53 20.92 16.11
C ALA A 393 19.81 22.10 15.43
N GLY A 394 19.99 23.30 15.97
CA GLY A 394 19.56 24.51 15.28
C GLY A 394 20.29 24.61 13.96
N VAL A 395 19.59 24.46 12.84
CA VAL A 395 20.16 24.75 11.52
C VAL A 395 20.20 26.27 11.41
N THR A 396 21.37 26.86 11.61
CA THR A 396 21.62 28.23 11.19
C THR A 396 21.46 28.29 9.68
N VAL A 397 20.32 28.79 9.20
CA VAL A 397 20.16 29.10 7.78
C VAL A 397 21.07 30.29 7.53
N GLU A 398 22.30 30.02 7.08
CA GLU A 398 23.19 31.06 6.61
C GLU A 398 22.46 31.83 5.49
N ASP A 399 22.55 33.17 5.53
CA ASP A 399 22.00 34.15 4.57
C ASP A 399 22.47 33.95 3.10
N ALA A 400 22.99 32.77 2.76
CA ALA A 400 23.46 32.37 1.44
C ALA A 400 22.36 32.45 0.36
N LEU A 401 21.07 32.45 0.74
CA LEU A 401 19.96 32.66 -0.20
C LEU A 401 19.74 34.14 -0.57
N ALA A 402 20.29 35.09 0.19
CA ALA A 402 20.06 36.52 -0.04
C ALA A 402 21.15 37.22 -0.87
N ARG A 403 22.33 36.61 -1.07
CA ARG A 403 23.42 37.18 -1.90
C ARG A 403 23.89 36.18 -2.94
N VAL A 404 23.37 36.30 -4.16
CA VAL A 404 23.99 35.68 -5.34
C VAL A 404 25.35 36.36 -5.55
N GLN A 405 26.41 35.80 -4.99
CA GLN A 405 27.78 36.23 -5.28
C GLN A 405 28.16 35.73 -6.67
N ILE A 406 27.99 36.58 -7.68
CA ILE A 406 28.43 36.28 -9.04
C ILE A 406 29.97 36.27 -9.04
N PRO A 407 30.63 35.18 -9.44
CA PRO A 407 32.08 35.10 -9.45
C PRO A 407 32.67 36.19 -10.36
N LEU A 408 33.71 36.88 -9.90
CA LEU A 408 34.38 37.93 -10.67
C LEU A 408 34.84 37.42 -12.05
N GLY A 409 35.22 36.14 -12.17
CA GLY A 409 35.56 35.50 -13.43
C GLY A 409 34.43 35.48 -14.45
N SER A 410 33.19 35.22 -14.01
CA SER A 410 32.00 35.26 -14.87
C SER A 410 31.69 36.66 -15.36
N ILE A 411 31.87 37.68 -14.50
CA ILE A 411 31.72 39.10 -14.88
C ILE A 411 32.76 39.48 -15.94
N ILE A 412 34.04 39.11 -15.74
CA ILE A 412 35.12 39.39 -16.70
C ILE A 412 34.84 38.73 -18.06
N CYS A 413 34.37 37.48 -18.07
CA CYS A 413 34.00 36.78 -19.31
C CYS A 413 32.86 37.49 -20.07
N ILE A 414 31.83 37.96 -19.35
CA ILE A 414 30.71 38.70 -19.94
C ILE A 414 31.17 40.05 -20.50
N VAL A 415 32.02 40.79 -19.78
CA VAL A 415 32.55 42.08 -20.22
C VAL A 415 33.40 41.91 -21.48
N LEU A 416 34.25 40.89 -21.55
CA LEU A 416 35.07 40.59 -22.73
C LEU A 416 34.26 40.06 -23.93
N LEU A 417 33.06 39.53 -23.69
CA LEU A 417 32.15 39.05 -24.73
C LEU A 417 31.57 40.18 -25.57
N VAL A 418 31.31 41.35 -24.97
CA VAL A 418 30.71 42.52 -25.63
C VAL A 418 31.54 43.02 -26.82
N PRO A 419 32.86 43.31 -26.70
CA PRO A 419 33.66 43.74 -27.85
C PRO A 419 33.86 42.61 -28.87
N VAL A 420 33.89 41.34 -28.46
CA VAL A 420 34.00 40.19 -29.38
C VAL A 420 32.74 40.06 -30.24
N LEU A 421 31.56 40.17 -29.63
CA LEU A 421 30.27 40.20 -30.33
C LEU A 421 30.15 41.43 -31.25
N TRP A 422 30.58 42.59 -30.79
CA TRP A 422 30.60 43.81 -31.59
C TRP A 422 31.47 43.66 -32.85
N ILE A 423 32.67 43.08 -32.71
CA ILE A 423 33.57 42.79 -33.84
C ILE A 423 32.97 41.74 -34.78
N LEU A 424 32.25 40.74 -34.26
CA LEU A 424 31.55 39.73 -35.06
C LEU A 424 30.40 40.32 -35.88
N VAL A 425 29.64 41.26 -35.31
CA VAL A 425 28.53 41.95 -35.99
C VAL A 425 29.05 42.90 -37.07
N GLN A 426 30.18 43.58 -36.84
CA GLN A 426 30.75 44.50 -37.82
C GLN A 426 31.50 43.81 -38.98
N ARG A 427 31.88 42.54 -38.85
CA ARG A 427 32.63 41.81 -39.89
C ARG A 427 31.72 40.94 -40.76
N LYS A 428 31.86 41.08 -42.09
CA LYS A 428 31.23 40.16 -43.05
C LYS A 428 31.79 38.74 -42.88
N ARG A 429 30.89 37.75 -42.98
CA ARG A 429 31.08 36.32 -42.65
C ARG A 429 32.19 35.61 -43.43
N ASP A 430 32.70 36.22 -44.52
CA ASP A 430 33.74 35.67 -45.40
C ASP A 430 35.20 36.01 -45.01
N SER A 431 35.43 36.64 -43.86
CA SER A 431 36.80 36.84 -43.38
C SER A 431 37.39 35.53 -42.85
N LYS A 432 38.59 35.13 -43.33
CA LYS A 432 39.35 33.96 -42.81
C LYS A 432 39.57 33.97 -41.29
N ARG A 433 39.42 35.11 -40.61
CA ARG A 433 39.56 35.26 -39.15
C ARG A 433 38.24 35.20 -38.38
N PHE A 434 37.10 35.07 -39.07
CA PHE A 434 35.77 35.00 -38.44
C PHE A 434 35.64 33.77 -37.52
N GLY A 435 36.11 32.61 -37.97
CA GLY A 435 36.09 31.38 -37.16
C GLY A 435 36.90 31.48 -35.87
N VAL A 436 38.03 32.20 -35.88
CA VAL A 436 38.86 32.40 -34.68
C VAL A 436 38.15 33.29 -33.65
N ILE A 437 37.50 34.36 -34.11
CA ILE A 437 36.79 35.30 -33.23
C ILE A 437 35.51 34.65 -32.67
N ALA A 438 34.79 33.87 -33.48
CA ALA A 438 33.66 33.08 -33.03
C ALA A 438 34.08 32.00 -32.00
N GLY A 439 35.24 31.38 -32.19
CA GLY A 439 35.82 30.44 -31.22
C GLY A 439 36.15 31.09 -29.87
N ILE A 440 36.72 32.30 -29.87
CA ILE A 440 36.98 33.06 -28.65
C ILE A 440 35.67 33.41 -27.93
N GLY A 441 34.63 33.82 -28.67
CA GLY A 441 33.30 34.06 -28.11
C GLY A 441 32.71 32.81 -27.44
N ALA A 442 32.80 31.65 -28.09
CA ALA A 442 32.32 30.38 -27.53
C ALA A 442 33.06 29.98 -26.24
N VAL A 443 34.38 30.21 -26.17
CA VAL A 443 35.21 29.96 -24.98
C VAL A 443 34.81 30.87 -23.83
N LEU A 444 34.52 32.15 -24.09
CA LEU A 444 34.08 33.09 -23.06
C LEU A 444 32.67 32.75 -22.52
N ILE A 445 31.76 32.26 -23.39
CA ILE A 445 30.44 31.76 -22.95
C ILE A 445 30.63 30.53 -22.07
N ALA A 446 31.41 29.55 -22.52
CA ALA A 446 31.69 28.34 -21.74
C ALA A 446 32.37 28.67 -20.40
N GLY A 447 33.33 29.60 -20.39
CA GLY A 447 33.97 30.11 -19.18
C GLY A 447 32.98 30.74 -18.21
N SER A 448 32.07 31.58 -18.69
CA SER A 448 31.06 32.23 -17.83
C SER A 448 30.15 31.23 -17.11
N ILE A 449 29.76 30.16 -17.80
CA ILE A 449 28.92 29.08 -17.28
C ILE A 449 29.74 28.20 -16.32
N LEU A 450 30.95 27.82 -16.70
CA LEU A 450 31.81 26.97 -15.86
C LEU A 450 32.20 27.65 -14.55
N PHE A 451 32.53 28.95 -14.57
CA PHE A 451 32.87 29.68 -13.34
C PHE A 451 31.65 29.88 -12.42
N LEU A 452 30.44 30.01 -12.98
CA LEU A 452 29.19 30.03 -12.21
C LEU A 452 28.91 28.67 -11.55
N SER A 453 29.13 27.56 -12.28
CA SER A 453 28.95 26.21 -11.74
C SER A 453 30.00 25.86 -10.69
N PHE A 454 31.26 26.25 -10.90
CA PHE A 454 32.36 25.94 -9.98
C PHE A 454 32.24 26.68 -8.64
N SER A 455 31.72 27.92 -8.63
CA SER A 455 31.45 28.61 -7.36
C SER A 455 30.29 27.99 -6.59
N ALA A 456 29.28 27.47 -7.30
CA ALA A 456 28.16 26.75 -6.68
C ALA A 456 28.62 25.43 -6.00
N ASP A 457 29.59 24.74 -6.60
CA ASP A 457 30.16 23.50 -6.05
C ASP A 457 31.21 23.74 -4.94
N PHE A 458 32.00 24.82 -5.02
CA PHE A 458 32.99 25.16 -3.98
C PHE A 458 32.33 25.60 -2.66
N HIS A 459 31.17 26.28 -2.71
CA HIS A 459 30.38 26.58 -1.51
C HIS A 459 29.66 25.37 -0.91
N ARG A 460 29.44 24.31 -1.70
CA ARG A 460 28.90 23.04 -1.18
C ARG A 460 29.94 22.16 -0.48
N SER A 461 31.23 22.47 -0.58
CA SER A 461 32.31 21.55 -0.20
C SER A 461 33.32 22.10 0.83
N SER A 462 33.03 23.23 1.51
CA SER A 462 33.83 23.66 2.67
C SER A 462 33.33 23.00 3.96
N PRO A 463 34.15 22.17 4.65
CA PRO A 463 33.86 21.72 6.01
C PRO A 463 34.24 22.83 6.99
N GLY A 464 33.31 23.21 7.86
CA GLY A 464 33.58 24.10 8.99
C GLY A 464 34.55 23.45 9.98
N SER A 465 35.85 23.76 9.86
CA SER A 465 36.81 23.62 10.93
C SER A 465 36.72 24.86 11.84
N GLY A 466 36.22 24.69 13.05
CA GLY A 466 36.19 25.73 14.08
C GLY A 466 36.53 25.13 15.45
N SER A 467 37.82 25.03 15.73
CA SER A 467 38.37 24.79 17.07
C SER A 467 38.23 26.02 17.96
N GLY A 468 37.82 25.81 19.21
CA GLY A 468 38.34 26.50 20.40
C GLY A 468 38.00 27.98 20.61
N ASN A 469 37.06 28.24 21.52
CA ASN A 469 37.38 28.77 22.85
C ASN A 469 36.33 28.31 23.86
#